data_AF-A0A453QJ85-F1
#
_entry.id   AF-A0A453QJ85-F1
#
_cell.length_a   1.000
_cell.length_b   1.000
_cell.length_c   1.000
_cell.angle_alpha   90.00
_cell.angle_beta   90.00
_cell.angle_gamma   90.00
#
_symmetry.space_group_name_H-M   'P 1'
#
loop_
_entity.id
_entity.type
_entity.pdbx_description
1 polymer ?
#
loop_
_entity_poly.entity_id
_entity_poly.type
_entity_poly.pdbx_seq_one_letter_code
_entity_poly.pdbx_strand_id
1 'polypeptide(L)'
;PRRAAPPRRDPQRRLNIRPVVGMRAKLRTKHAGHFGATSGEKGKFGLNAAQILSVVAKLKALAMLDCLQLLHFHIGSQIPTTALLADGVGEAAQIYCELARLGAAMRVIDVGGGLGIDYDGTHSAQTDMSVAYSLEEYAAAVVAAVGRVCDRKGVQHPVICSESGRALVSHHSVLIFEAFSATAPAANMMDPATAYLLDELTDDCRSDYRNLMASAVRGDFDTCGLYADQLKRRCAEQFKEGVLGLEHLAAVDGLCEIVARGMGAAEGPRRYHINLSVFTSLPDMWAIEQLFPIIPIQRLQERPAVDGVLSDLTCDSDGKVDQFIGGRSSLPLHELPAHGTRGYYLGMFLGGAYQEALGGLHNLFGGPSVVRVSQSDGPHCFAVTRAAPGPSCADVLRAMQHEPEVMFEVLKQRTTDDGATAAALARAFGSMPYLSFDAEEAAAMSGAESSGMSSDSEGSAAGAAEDDDEEWEFMRGLTV
;
A
#
# COMPACT_ATOMS: atom_id res chain seq x y z
N PRO A 1 16.87 53.62 -26.80
CA PRO A 1 16.06 54.03 -25.63
C PRO A 1 14.99 52.97 -25.30
N ARG A 2 15.37 51.97 -24.49
CA ARG A 2 14.45 50.96 -23.96
C ARG A 2 13.60 51.62 -22.85
N ARG A 3 12.27 51.67 -23.02
CA ARG A 3 11.36 52.08 -21.96
C ARG A 3 11.42 51.04 -20.83
N ALA A 4 11.88 51.46 -19.66
CA ALA A 4 11.79 50.68 -18.44
C ALA A 4 10.32 50.46 -18.07
N ALA A 5 9.95 49.23 -17.74
CA ALA A 5 8.65 48.91 -17.15
C ALA A 5 8.53 49.62 -15.79
N PRO A 6 7.34 50.13 -15.41
CA PRO A 6 7.16 50.78 -14.12
C PRO A 6 7.38 49.77 -12.98
N PRO A 7 7.92 50.20 -11.82
CA PRO A 7 8.10 49.32 -10.66
C PRO A 7 6.74 48.76 -10.23
N ARG A 8 6.66 47.44 -10.04
CA ARG A 8 5.48 46.76 -9.48
C ARG A 8 5.14 47.42 -8.15
N ARG A 9 4.06 48.22 -8.12
CA ARG A 9 3.51 48.79 -6.89
C ARG A 9 2.99 47.65 -6.02
N ASP A 10 3.44 47.60 -4.78
CA ASP A 10 3.12 46.59 -3.79
C ASP A 10 1.59 46.51 -3.56
N PRO A 11 0.92 45.37 -3.81
CA PRO A 11 -0.54 45.25 -3.69
C PRO A 11 -1.07 45.60 -2.30
N GLN A 12 -0.25 45.50 -1.24
CA GLN A 12 -0.65 45.79 0.15
C GLN A 12 -0.99 47.26 0.40
N ARG A 13 -0.33 48.21 -0.29
CA ARG A 13 -0.66 49.65 -0.18
C ARG A 13 -2.06 49.99 -0.69
N ARG A 14 -2.73 49.07 -1.40
CA ARG A 14 -4.08 49.28 -1.92
C ARG A 14 -5.18 48.88 -0.91
N LEU A 15 -4.87 48.07 0.10
CA LEU A 15 -5.88 47.49 1.00
C LEU A 15 -5.82 48.03 2.45
N ASN A 16 -4.79 48.78 2.85
CA ASN A 16 -4.63 49.32 4.22
C ASN A 16 -4.73 48.27 5.35
N ILE A 17 -4.27 47.03 5.10
CA ILE A 17 -4.27 45.94 6.09
C ILE A 17 -2.85 45.73 6.61
N ARG A 18 -2.68 45.56 7.94
CA ARG A 18 -1.45 45.02 8.52
C ARG A 18 -1.50 43.49 8.46
N PRO A 19 -0.60 42.82 7.71
CA PRO A 19 -0.64 41.36 7.59
C PRO A 19 -0.10 40.69 8.86
N VAL A 20 -0.58 39.47 9.14
CA VAL A 20 0.12 38.54 10.04
C VAL A 20 1.07 37.73 9.18
N VAL A 21 2.36 37.79 9.49
CA VAL A 21 3.42 37.17 8.70
C VAL A 21 4.02 36.00 9.48
N GLY A 22 4.02 34.84 8.83
CA GLY A 22 4.81 33.68 9.23
C GLY A 22 6.06 33.54 8.36
N MET A 23 7.07 32.88 8.90
CA MET A 23 8.30 32.60 8.18
C MET A 23 8.69 31.13 8.35
N ARG A 24 8.95 30.46 7.23
CA ARG A 24 9.47 29.08 7.24
C ARG A 24 10.99 29.10 7.34
N ALA A 25 11.56 28.52 8.38
CA ALA A 25 13.00 28.35 8.51
C ALA A 25 13.48 27.05 7.86
N LYS A 26 14.68 27.09 7.27
CA LYS A 26 15.45 25.88 6.96
C LYS A 26 16.26 25.50 8.18
N LEU A 27 16.10 24.26 8.62
CA LEU A 27 16.90 23.67 9.70
C LEU A 27 18.18 23.07 9.14
N ARG A 28 19.19 22.92 10.00
CA ARG A 28 20.40 22.15 9.73
C ARG A 28 20.21 20.69 10.09
N THR A 29 19.36 20.39 11.07
CA THR A 29 18.93 19.01 11.39
C THR A 29 18.40 18.31 10.13
N LYS A 30 18.81 17.06 9.93
CA LYS A 30 18.39 16.21 8.81
C LYS A 30 17.66 14.98 9.30
N HIS A 31 16.61 14.61 8.59
CA HIS A 31 15.95 13.32 8.71
C HIS A 31 16.49 12.37 7.62
N ALA A 32 16.77 11.11 7.97
CA ALA A 32 17.13 10.05 7.02
C ALA A 32 15.86 9.30 6.56
N GLY A 33 15.99 8.33 5.64
CA GLY A 33 14.85 7.54 5.15
C GLY A 33 14.10 8.14 3.96
N HIS A 34 13.00 7.50 3.54
CA HIS A 34 12.22 7.88 2.35
C HIS A 34 11.77 9.36 2.36
N PHE A 35 11.52 9.92 3.54
CA PHE A 35 11.07 11.31 3.72
C PHE A 35 12.20 12.33 3.97
N GLY A 36 13.44 11.85 4.11
CA GLY A 36 14.60 12.66 4.52
C GLY A 36 15.02 13.74 3.52
N ALA A 37 14.77 13.54 2.23
CA ALA A 37 15.13 14.49 1.16
C ALA A 37 14.39 15.84 1.26
N THR A 38 13.30 15.90 2.04
CA THR A 38 12.54 17.14 2.27
C THR A 38 13.12 18.02 3.38
N SER A 39 14.10 17.50 4.13
CA SER A 39 14.68 18.12 5.33
C SER A 39 16.02 18.83 5.08
N GLY A 40 16.48 19.60 6.07
CA GLY A 40 17.80 20.24 6.07
C GLY A 40 17.96 21.46 5.13
N GLU A 41 19.20 21.93 4.97
CA GLU A 41 19.54 23.12 4.16
C GLU A 41 19.10 23.03 2.68
N LYS A 42 19.04 21.80 2.15
CA LYS A 42 18.62 21.50 0.78
C LYS A 42 17.10 21.34 0.62
N GLY A 43 16.33 21.48 1.69
CA GLY A 43 14.86 21.39 1.65
C GLY A 43 14.26 22.33 0.60
N LYS A 44 13.16 21.88 -0.03
CA LYS A 44 12.47 22.56 -1.14
C LYS A 44 12.03 23.98 -0.80
N PHE A 45 11.60 24.20 0.45
CA PHE A 45 11.07 25.47 0.94
C PHE A 45 11.76 25.92 2.22
N GLY A 46 11.60 27.21 2.53
CA GLY A 46 12.14 27.84 3.73
C GLY A 46 13.32 28.77 3.46
N LEU A 47 13.60 29.61 4.44
CA LEU A 47 14.66 30.61 4.42
C LEU A 47 15.83 30.14 5.28
N ASN A 48 17.04 30.31 4.77
CA ASN A 48 18.24 30.15 5.58
C ASN A 48 18.47 31.38 6.49
N ALA A 49 19.40 31.29 7.43
CA ALA A 49 19.67 32.35 8.40
C ALA A 49 19.93 33.73 7.77
N ALA A 50 20.67 33.79 6.65
CA ALA A 50 20.95 35.06 5.97
C ALA A 50 19.68 35.67 5.34
N GLN A 51 18.84 34.84 4.73
CA GLN A 51 17.55 35.26 4.18
C GLN A 51 16.59 35.71 5.28
N ILE A 52 16.55 34.98 6.40
CA ILE A 52 15.77 35.35 7.60
C ILE A 52 16.17 36.75 8.07
N LEU A 53 17.47 37.02 8.25
CA LEU A 53 17.96 38.33 8.67
C LEU A 53 17.63 39.43 7.63
N SER A 54 17.66 39.11 6.34
CA SER A 54 17.24 40.03 5.28
C SER A 54 15.75 40.40 5.38
N VAL A 55 14.88 39.43 5.67
CA VAL A 55 13.44 39.68 5.91
C VAL A 55 13.24 40.56 7.14
N VAL A 56 13.93 40.27 8.25
CA VAL A 56 13.87 41.10 9.46
C VAL A 56 14.31 42.55 9.18
N ALA A 57 15.42 42.75 8.46
CA ALA A 57 15.90 44.07 8.09
C ALA A 57 14.88 44.83 7.21
N LYS A 58 14.26 44.12 6.25
CA LYS A 58 13.22 44.69 5.39
C LYS A 58 11.97 45.10 6.19
N LEU A 59 11.49 44.25 7.09
CA LEU A 59 10.33 44.55 7.94
C LEU A 59 10.61 45.71 8.90
N LYS A 60 11.84 45.82 9.44
CA LYS A 60 12.28 46.99 10.22
C LYS A 60 12.22 48.27 9.40
N ALA A 61 12.78 48.26 8.19
CA ALA A 61 12.76 49.43 7.30
C ALA A 61 11.34 49.89 6.92
N LEU A 62 10.38 48.96 6.92
CA LEU A 62 8.97 49.23 6.66
C LEU A 62 8.15 49.55 7.91
N ALA A 63 8.74 49.53 9.12
CA ALA A 63 8.02 49.64 10.40
C ALA A 63 6.88 48.60 10.54
N MET A 64 7.18 47.36 10.16
CA MET A 64 6.25 46.21 10.14
C MET A 64 6.84 44.98 10.83
N LEU A 65 7.84 45.13 11.70
CA LEU A 65 8.45 43.98 12.37
C LEU A 65 7.48 43.30 13.36
N ASP A 66 6.53 44.05 13.91
CA ASP A 66 5.40 43.56 14.71
C ASP A 66 4.45 42.63 13.94
N CYS A 67 4.47 42.67 12.61
CA CYS A 67 3.69 41.78 11.77
C CYS A 67 4.28 40.36 11.73
N LEU A 68 5.56 40.17 12.04
CA LEU A 68 6.19 38.85 12.11
C LEU A 68 5.84 38.20 13.46
N GLN A 69 4.98 37.18 13.41
CA GLN A 69 4.39 36.57 14.61
C GLN A 69 4.54 35.04 14.66
N LEU A 70 4.89 34.40 13.55
CA LEU A 70 4.92 32.93 13.46
C LEU A 70 6.24 32.45 12.86
N LEU A 71 6.88 31.48 13.53
CA LEU A 71 7.96 30.69 12.96
C LEU A 71 7.40 29.32 12.61
N HIS A 72 7.56 28.91 11.37
CA HIS A 72 7.22 27.56 10.90
C HIS A 72 8.49 26.82 10.52
N PHE A 73 8.50 25.51 10.71
CA PHE A 73 9.49 24.62 10.13
C PHE A 73 8.85 23.25 9.88
N HIS A 74 9.52 22.42 9.10
CA HIS A 74 9.04 21.07 8.85
C HIS A 74 10.25 20.16 8.70
N ILE A 75 10.39 19.19 9.61
CA ILE A 75 11.50 18.23 9.62
C ILE A 75 11.30 17.18 8.53
N GLY A 76 10.05 16.77 8.27
CA GLY A 76 9.67 15.72 7.33
C GLY A 76 8.43 14.98 7.83
N SER A 77 7.87 14.08 7.01
CA SER A 77 6.86 13.11 7.45
C SER A 77 7.53 11.94 8.18
N GLN A 78 6.79 11.24 9.06
CA GLN A 78 7.21 9.98 9.66
C GLN A 78 8.56 10.08 10.42
N ILE A 79 8.67 11.01 11.38
CA ILE A 79 9.87 11.16 12.20
C ILE A 79 9.94 9.95 13.15
N PRO A 80 11.04 9.16 13.19
CA PRO A 80 11.04 7.86 13.88
C PRO A 80 11.36 7.96 15.38
N THR A 81 12.01 9.03 15.85
CA THR A 81 12.44 9.17 17.25
C THR A 81 12.19 10.56 17.83
N THR A 82 11.94 10.60 19.14
CA THR A 82 11.84 11.86 19.91
C THR A 82 13.18 12.59 20.00
N ALA A 83 14.32 11.89 19.91
CA ALA A 83 15.64 12.51 19.89
C ALA A 83 15.82 13.39 18.64
N LEU A 84 15.49 12.88 17.46
CA LEU A 84 15.55 13.64 16.21
C LEU A 84 14.55 14.81 16.22
N LEU A 85 13.34 14.57 16.73
CA LEU A 85 12.33 15.61 16.91
C LEU A 85 12.82 16.73 17.82
N ALA A 86 13.35 16.39 19.00
CA ALA A 86 13.83 17.36 19.99
C ALA A 86 15.02 18.17 19.47
N ASP A 87 15.90 17.59 18.66
CA ASP A 87 17.00 18.30 18.00
C ASP A 87 16.47 19.37 17.04
N GLY A 88 15.59 18.99 16.11
CA GLY A 88 15.01 19.92 15.13
C GLY A 88 14.14 21.02 15.76
N VAL A 89 13.30 20.66 16.74
CA VAL A 89 12.50 21.62 17.51
C VAL A 89 13.40 22.55 18.32
N GLY A 90 14.48 22.02 18.90
CA GLY A 90 15.47 22.81 19.64
C GLY A 90 16.15 23.86 18.77
N GLU A 91 16.59 23.49 17.56
CA GLU A 91 17.15 24.43 16.58
C GLU A 91 16.13 25.53 16.22
N ALA A 92 14.90 25.14 15.90
CA ALA A 92 13.84 26.09 15.56
C ALA A 92 13.51 27.05 16.73
N ALA A 93 13.48 26.54 17.97
CA ALA A 93 13.24 27.35 19.16
C ALA A 93 14.36 28.40 19.38
N GLN A 94 15.61 28.10 18.99
CA GLN A 94 16.69 29.10 18.99
C GLN A 94 16.41 30.22 17.98
N ILE A 95 16.00 29.86 16.76
CA ILE A 95 15.62 30.84 15.73
C ILE A 95 14.47 31.71 16.22
N TYR A 96 13.44 31.11 16.82
CA TYR A 96 12.30 31.82 17.41
C TYR A 96 12.75 32.85 18.45
N CYS A 97 13.59 32.45 19.39
CA CYS A 97 14.09 33.35 20.45
C CYS A 97 14.96 34.47 19.89
N GLU A 98 15.78 34.21 18.87
CA GLU A 98 16.58 35.26 18.21
C GLU A 98 15.71 36.25 17.44
N LEU A 99 14.61 35.82 16.81
CA LEU A 99 13.64 36.72 16.18
C LEU A 99 12.95 37.62 17.19
N ALA A 100 12.54 37.06 18.34
CA ALA A 100 12.00 37.83 19.46
C ALA A 100 13.01 38.86 19.98
N ARG A 101 14.27 38.44 20.19
CA ARG A 101 15.39 39.34 20.59
C ARG A 101 15.64 40.46 19.58
N LEU A 102 15.44 40.20 18.28
CA LEU A 102 15.58 41.19 17.22
C LEU A 102 14.40 42.18 17.14
N GLY A 103 13.33 41.96 17.93
CA GLY A 103 12.18 42.86 18.07
C GLY A 103 10.91 42.40 17.34
N ALA A 104 10.87 41.18 16.80
CA ALA A 104 9.64 40.62 16.23
C ALA A 104 8.63 40.28 17.33
N ALA A 105 7.35 40.50 17.06
CA ALA A 105 6.26 40.19 17.98
C ALA A 105 5.88 38.69 17.89
N MET A 106 6.86 37.82 18.07
CA MET A 106 6.71 36.38 17.95
C MET A 106 5.68 35.84 18.95
N ARG A 107 4.81 34.93 18.49
CA ARG A 107 3.70 34.35 19.27
C ARG A 107 3.57 32.85 19.08
N VAL A 108 3.80 32.37 17.86
CA VAL A 108 3.53 30.98 17.48
C VAL A 108 4.81 30.33 16.98
N ILE A 109 5.07 29.12 17.46
CA ILE A 109 5.98 28.18 16.82
C ILE A 109 5.16 27.03 16.25
N ASP A 110 5.26 26.86 14.94
CA ASP A 110 4.60 25.80 14.20
C ASP A 110 5.65 24.76 13.83
N VAL A 111 5.51 23.56 14.41
CA VAL A 111 6.45 22.46 14.23
C VAL A 111 6.20 21.65 12.95
N GLY A 112 5.15 22.01 12.20
CA GLY A 112 4.70 21.32 11.01
C GLY A 112 4.20 19.90 11.32
N GLY A 113 4.18 19.06 10.30
CA GLY A 113 3.90 17.62 10.46
C GLY A 113 5.11 16.83 10.98
N GLY A 114 4.99 15.51 10.93
CA GLY A 114 6.09 14.59 11.26
C GLY A 114 5.83 13.66 12.43
N LEU A 115 4.75 13.89 13.19
CA LEU A 115 4.19 12.85 14.06
C LEU A 115 3.90 11.62 13.20
N GLY A 116 4.65 10.54 13.44
CA GLY A 116 4.54 9.31 12.67
C GLY A 116 3.45 8.38 13.19
N ILE A 117 3.20 7.33 12.41
CA ILE A 117 2.29 6.24 12.73
C ILE A 117 3.07 4.94 12.74
N ASP A 118 2.75 4.07 13.68
CA ASP A 118 3.27 2.72 13.69
C ASP A 118 2.46 1.85 12.71
N TYR A 119 2.97 1.61 11.50
CA TYR A 119 2.30 0.78 10.50
C TYR A 119 2.61 -0.71 10.67
N ASP A 120 3.75 -1.06 11.24
CA ASP A 120 4.23 -2.45 11.34
C ASP A 120 4.06 -3.04 12.76
N GLY A 121 3.68 -2.22 13.75
CA GLY A 121 3.42 -2.63 15.13
C GLY A 121 4.69 -2.86 15.95
N THR A 122 5.88 -2.58 15.41
CA THR A 122 7.15 -2.88 16.07
C THR A 122 7.50 -1.89 17.18
N HIS A 123 6.80 -0.74 17.26
CA HIS A 123 7.15 0.36 18.17
C HIS A 123 8.64 0.73 18.12
N SER A 124 9.24 0.62 16.94
CA SER A 124 10.68 0.77 16.73
C SER A 124 11.02 1.90 15.77
N ALA A 125 12.28 2.31 15.80
CA ALA A 125 12.89 3.26 14.86
C ALA A 125 13.88 2.57 13.91
N GLN A 126 13.83 1.22 13.84
CA GLN A 126 14.73 0.43 13.00
C GLN A 126 14.25 0.39 11.54
N THR A 127 12.95 0.55 11.33
CA THR A 127 12.29 0.61 10.02
C THR A 127 11.76 2.02 9.77
N ASP A 128 11.56 2.36 8.49
CA ASP A 128 10.86 3.60 8.11
C ASP A 128 9.32 3.47 8.26
N MET A 129 8.85 2.30 8.69
CA MET A 129 7.44 1.91 8.79
C MET A 129 6.84 2.14 10.18
N SER A 130 7.65 2.50 11.17
CA SER A 130 7.23 2.64 12.57
C SER A 130 7.80 3.89 13.24
N VAL A 131 7.39 4.13 14.49
CA VAL A 131 7.95 5.13 15.40
C VAL A 131 8.28 4.51 16.76
N ALA A 132 9.37 4.97 17.37
CA ALA A 132 9.80 4.54 18.71
C ALA A 132 9.28 5.48 19.81
N TYR A 133 8.04 5.95 19.70
CA TYR A 133 7.44 6.83 20.71
C TYR A 133 5.91 6.79 20.72
N SER A 134 5.32 7.17 21.86
CA SER A 134 3.89 7.46 21.98
C SER A 134 3.55 8.91 21.63
N LEU A 135 2.25 9.20 21.49
CA LEU A 135 1.76 10.58 21.29
C LEU A 135 2.16 11.51 22.44
N GLU A 136 2.10 11.02 23.69
CA GLU A 136 2.49 11.76 24.89
C GLU A 136 3.98 12.07 24.88
N GLU A 137 4.82 11.11 24.49
CA GLU A 137 6.26 11.29 24.38
C GLU A 137 6.62 12.29 23.28
N TYR A 138 5.93 12.24 22.14
CA TYR A 138 6.05 13.26 21.08
C TYR A 138 5.70 14.66 21.63
N ALA A 139 4.55 14.80 22.28
CA ALA A 139 4.09 16.09 22.81
C ALA A 139 5.06 16.61 23.88
N ALA A 140 5.49 15.75 24.80
CA ALA A 140 6.45 16.09 25.85
C ALA A 140 7.80 16.52 25.26
N ALA A 141 8.30 15.82 24.23
CA ALA A 141 9.56 16.17 23.57
C ALA A 141 9.50 17.56 22.93
N VAL A 142 8.41 17.89 22.23
CA VAL A 142 8.20 19.22 21.62
C VAL A 142 8.12 20.30 22.70
N VAL A 143 7.25 20.13 23.68
CA VAL A 143 7.04 21.12 24.76
C VAL A 143 8.34 21.36 25.54
N ALA A 144 9.04 20.29 25.91
CA ALA A 144 10.30 20.39 26.64
C ALA A 144 11.41 21.05 25.81
N ALA A 145 11.52 20.74 24.52
CA ALA A 145 12.53 21.35 23.65
C ALA A 145 12.31 22.87 23.50
N VAL A 146 11.07 23.31 23.28
CA VAL A 146 10.71 24.73 23.21
C VAL A 146 10.94 25.42 24.56
N GLY A 147 10.38 24.87 25.64
CA GLY A 147 10.46 25.44 26.99
C GLY A 147 11.89 25.66 27.46
N ARG A 148 12.77 24.65 27.30
CA ARG A 148 14.19 24.74 27.69
C ARG A 148 14.93 25.91 27.03
N VAL A 149 14.60 26.22 25.77
CA VAL A 149 15.25 27.31 25.04
C VAL A 149 14.67 28.66 25.46
N CYS A 150 13.34 28.76 25.54
CA CYS A 150 12.65 29.97 25.97
C CYS A 150 13.05 30.40 27.39
N ASP A 151 13.09 29.47 28.35
CA ASP A 151 13.49 29.73 29.73
C ASP A 151 14.92 30.27 29.81
N ARG A 152 15.85 29.62 29.11
CA ARG A 152 17.26 30.02 29.08
C ARG A 152 17.47 31.40 28.48
N LYS A 153 16.66 31.77 27.49
CA LYS A 153 16.74 33.05 26.78
C LYS A 153 15.87 34.14 27.42
N GLY A 154 15.07 33.82 28.43
CA GLY A 154 14.11 34.74 29.04
C GLY A 154 13.02 35.23 28.08
N VAL A 155 12.63 34.39 27.11
CA VAL A 155 11.59 34.70 26.12
C VAL A 155 10.28 34.03 26.55
N GLN A 156 9.15 34.74 26.43
CA GLN A 156 7.83 34.17 26.73
C GLN A 156 7.56 32.93 25.87
N HIS A 157 7.01 31.89 26.49
CA HIS A 157 6.67 30.65 25.81
C HIS A 157 5.63 30.91 24.71
N PRO A 158 5.85 30.41 23.47
CA PRO A 158 4.89 30.56 22.38
C PRO A 158 3.69 29.63 22.52
N VAL A 159 2.66 29.90 21.74
CA VAL A 159 1.69 28.88 21.33
C VAL A 159 2.41 27.90 20.40
N ILE A 160 2.26 26.60 20.66
CA ILE A 160 2.81 25.53 19.83
C ILE A 160 1.69 25.01 18.92
N CYS A 161 1.95 24.97 17.63
CA CYS A 161 1.07 24.37 16.62
C CYS A 161 1.76 23.17 15.99
N SER A 162 1.00 22.11 15.67
CA SER A 162 1.46 21.00 14.83
C SER A 162 0.49 20.75 13.67
N GLU A 163 1.02 20.26 12.56
CA GLU A 163 0.28 19.94 11.34
C GLU A 163 0.29 18.41 11.12
N SER A 164 -0.07 17.65 12.16
CA SER A 164 0.05 16.19 12.23
C SER A 164 -1.01 15.43 11.38
N GLY A 165 -1.10 15.75 10.08
CA GLY A 165 -2.14 15.24 9.19
C GLY A 165 -2.20 13.71 9.11
N ARG A 166 -1.08 13.05 8.77
CA ARG A 166 -0.98 11.58 8.68
C ARG A 166 -1.50 10.91 9.95
N ALA A 167 -1.02 11.35 11.11
CA ALA A 167 -1.42 10.77 12.39
C ALA A 167 -2.92 10.89 12.68
N LEU A 168 -3.55 12.01 12.29
CA LEU A 168 -4.99 12.23 12.49
C LEU A 168 -5.85 11.33 11.60
N VAL A 169 -5.41 11.06 10.37
CA VAL A 169 -6.28 10.44 9.36
C VAL A 169 -5.87 9.01 8.98
N SER A 170 -4.71 8.47 9.36
CA SER A 170 -4.36 7.10 8.95
C SER A 170 -5.40 6.05 9.42
N HIS A 171 -5.86 6.12 10.67
CA HIS A 171 -6.71 5.09 11.30
C HIS A 171 -8.20 5.14 10.91
N HIS A 172 -8.66 6.22 10.27
CA HIS A 172 -10.11 6.47 10.14
C HIS A 172 -10.80 5.69 9.00
N SER A 173 -10.03 5.04 8.13
CA SER A 173 -10.57 4.28 6.99
C SER A 173 -9.95 2.89 6.90
N VAL A 174 -10.77 1.96 6.40
CA VAL A 174 -10.39 0.59 6.09
C VAL A 174 -10.84 0.32 4.67
N LEU A 175 -9.93 -0.15 3.82
CA LEU A 175 -10.25 -0.57 2.47
C LEU A 175 -10.61 -2.06 2.51
N ILE A 176 -11.85 -2.38 2.14
CA ILE A 176 -12.33 -3.76 2.10
C ILE A 176 -12.38 -4.22 0.65
N PHE A 177 -11.79 -5.36 0.35
CA PHE A 177 -11.78 -5.95 -0.98
C PHE A 177 -11.92 -7.47 -0.92
N GLU A 178 -12.40 -8.06 -2.01
CA GLU A 178 -12.64 -9.50 -2.13
C GLU A 178 -11.44 -10.18 -2.77
N ALA A 179 -10.99 -11.30 -2.21
CA ALA A 179 -10.16 -12.27 -2.92
C ALA A 179 -11.07 -13.36 -3.48
N PHE A 180 -11.26 -13.36 -4.80
CA PHE A 180 -12.30 -14.16 -5.47
C PHE A 180 -11.77 -15.48 -6.03
N SER A 181 -10.44 -15.60 -6.19
CA SER A 181 -9.80 -16.79 -6.73
C SER A 181 -8.37 -16.91 -6.20
N ALA A 182 -7.88 -18.13 -6.07
CA ALA A 182 -6.48 -18.42 -5.82
C ALA A 182 -5.95 -19.38 -6.89
N THR A 183 -4.67 -19.27 -7.25
CA THR A 183 -4.02 -20.26 -8.10
C THR A 183 -4.10 -21.63 -7.45
N ALA A 184 -4.55 -22.63 -8.22
CA ALA A 184 -4.63 -24.01 -7.74
C ALA A 184 -3.25 -24.50 -7.28
N PRO A 185 -3.20 -25.38 -6.26
CA PRO A 185 -1.97 -26.10 -5.95
C PRO A 185 -1.53 -26.90 -7.19
N ALA A 186 -0.22 -27.01 -7.40
CA ALA A 186 0.34 -27.78 -8.51
C ALA A 186 -0.25 -29.21 -8.51
N ALA A 187 -0.54 -29.77 -9.69
CA ALA A 187 -1.25 -31.04 -9.79
C ALA A 187 -0.41 -32.17 -9.15
N ASN A 188 -1.07 -33.06 -8.39
CA ASN A 188 -0.39 -34.12 -7.63
C ASN A 188 -0.01 -35.36 -8.45
N MET A 189 -0.38 -35.41 -9.74
CA MET A 189 -0.28 -36.61 -10.55
C MET A 189 0.13 -36.24 -11.97
N MET A 190 1.21 -36.86 -12.46
CA MET A 190 1.49 -36.91 -13.89
C MET A 190 0.46 -37.84 -14.53
N ASP A 191 -0.28 -37.34 -15.53
CA ASP A 191 -1.21 -38.16 -16.29
C ASP A 191 -0.43 -39.28 -17.01
N PRO A 192 -0.82 -40.57 -16.93
CA PRO A 192 -0.19 -41.65 -17.69
C PRO A 192 -0.02 -41.34 -19.19
N ALA A 193 -0.92 -40.56 -19.79
CA ALA A 193 -0.77 -40.12 -21.18
C ALA A 193 0.43 -39.16 -21.39
N THR A 194 0.73 -38.31 -20.41
CA THR A 194 1.90 -37.41 -20.43
C THR A 194 3.21 -38.09 -20.07
N ALA A 195 3.18 -39.20 -19.31
CA ALA A 195 4.38 -39.94 -18.95
C ALA A 195 5.13 -40.54 -20.15
N TYR A 196 4.39 -41.00 -21.17
CA TYR A 196 4.97 -41.55 -22.40
C TYR A 196 5.73 -40.49 -23.21
N LEU A 197 5.38 -39.20 -23.10
CA LEU A 197 6.07 -38.12 -23.81
C LEU A 197 7.49 -37.87 -23.30
N LEU A 198 7.79 -38.25 -22.06
CA LEU A 198 9.16 -38.22 -21.54
C LEU A 198 10.05 -39.25 -22.27
N ASP A 199 9.46 -40.34 -22.75
CA ASP A 199 10.13 -41.35 -23.55
C ASP A 199 10.26 -40.95 -25.03
N GLU A 200 9.68 -39.83 -25.46
CA GLU A 200 9.83 -39.28 -26.83
C GLU A 200 10.80 -38.09 -26.89
N LEU A 201 11.37 -37.68 -25.75
CA LEU A 201 12.40 -36.65 -25.71
C LEU A 201 13.60 -36.97 -26.60
N THR A 202 14.22 -35.92 -27.16
CA THR A 202 15.48 -36.02 -27.91
C THR A 202 16.60 -36.65 -27.06
N ASP A 203 17.64 -37.19 -27.68
CA ASP A 203 18.73 -37.86 -26.96
C ASP A 203 19.36 -36.97 -25.88
N ASP A 204 19.53 -35.67 -26.18
CA ASP A 204 20.09 -34.71 -25.23
C ASP A 204 19.14 -34.46 -24.05
N CYS A 205 17.84 -34.26 -24.28
CA CYS A 205 16.85 -34.06 -23.20
C CYS A 205 16.67 -35.35 -22.39
N ARG A 206 16.68 -36.51 -23.05
CA ARG A 206 16.58 -37.83 -22.42
C ARG A 206 17.78 -38.13 -21.53
N SER A 207 18.97 -37.67 -21.90
CA SER A 207 20.18 -37.76 -21.06
C SER A 207 19.97 -37.01 -19.73
N ASP A 208 19.49 -35.77 -19.79
CA ASP A 208 19.20 -34.97 -18.60
C ASP A 208 18.08 -35.59 -17.75
N TYR A 209 17.03 -36.11 -18.39
CA TYR A 209 15.96 -36.86 -17.72
C TYR A 209 16.49 -38.10 -16.98
N ARG A 210 17.36 -38.89 -17.60
CA ARG A 210 17.98 -40.05 -16.94
C ARG A 210 18.86 -39.64 -15.76
N ASN A 211 19.61 -38.54 -15.90
CA ASN A 211 20.44 -38.02 -14.81
C ASN A 211 19.58 -37.59 -13.61
N LEU A 212 18.47 -36.90 -13.88
CA LEU A 212 17.47 -36.50 -12.89
C LEU A 212 16.86 -37.72 -12.16
N MET A 213 16.39 -38.72 -12.91
CA MET A 213 15.82 -39.94 -12.32
C MET A 213 16.86 -40.72 -11.51
N ALA A 214 18.10 -40.79 -11.99
CA ALA A 214 19.18 -41.47 -11.29
C ALA A 214 19.59 -40.74 -10.00
N SER A 215 19.60 -39.41 -9.96
CA SER A 215 19.81 -38.66 -8.71
C SER A 215 18.62 -38.81 -7.75
N ALA A 216 17.39 -38.81 -8.26
CA ALA A 216 16.18 -38.97 -7.46
C ALA A 216 16.14 -40.34 -6.76
N VAL A 217 16.45 -41.42 -7.49
CA VAL A 217 16.55 -42.79 -6.92
C VAL A 217 17.65 -42.89 -5.86
N ARG A 218 18.74 -42.11 -6.00
CA ARG A 218 19.83 -42.07 -5.03
C ARG A 218 19.55 -41.19 -3.81
N GLY A 219 18.46 -40.40 -3.82
CA GLY A 219 18.15 -39.45 -2.76
C GLY A 219 19.11 -38.25 -2.70
N ASP A 220 19.81 -37.95 -3.80
CA ASP A 220 20.73 -36.81 -3.88
C ASP A 220 19.97 -35.55 -4.33
N PHE A 221 19.33 -34.88 -3.36
CA PHE A 221 18.39 -33.80 -3.62
C PHE A 221 19.02 -32.54 -4.22
N ASP A 222 20.23 -32.14 -3.80
CA ASP A 222 20.92 -30.97 -4.36
C ASP A 222 21.19 -31.17 -5.87
N THR A 223 21.65 -32.38 -6.23
CA THR A 223 21.91 -32.75 -7.62
C THR A 223 20.62 -32.91 -8.43
N CYS A 224 19.51 -33.32 -7.81
CA CYS A 224 18.19 -33.39 -8.46
C CYS A 224 17.71 -32.01 -8.94
N GLY A 225 17.81 -30.98 -8.09
CA GLY A 225 17.41 -29.62 -8.47
C GLY A 225 18.18 -29.11 -9.69
N LEU A 226 19.51 -29.35 -9.70
CA LEU A 226 20.36 -28.97 -10.83
C LEU A 226 19.99 -29.69 -12.13
N TYR A 227 19.72 -30.99 -12.08
CA TYR A 227 19.32 -31.74 -13.27
C TYR A 227 17.91 -31.38 -13.74
N ALA A 228 16.98 -31.08 -12.82
CA ALA A 228 15.66 -30.57 -13.17
C ALA A 228 15.75 -29.23 -13.93
N ASP A 229 16.56 -28.29 -13.45
CA ASP A 229 16.78 -27.01 -14.11
C ASP A 229 17.49 -27.13 -15.46
N GLN A 230 18.40 -28.10 -15.60
CA GLN A 230 19.05 -28.40 -16.89
C GLN A 230 18.05 -28.97 -17.89
N LEU A 231 17.25 -29.96 -17.47
CA LEU A 231 16.21 -30.57 -18.29
C LEU A 231 15.18 -29.52 -18.75
N LYS A 232 14.66 -28.70 -17.83
CA LYS A 232 13.72 -27.61 -18.16
C LYS A 232 14.28 -26.65 -19.19
N ARG A 233 15.50 -26.14 -18.95
CA ARG A 233 16.14 -25.19 -19.89
C ARG A 233 16.35 -25.81 -21.25
N ARG A 234 16.84 -27.04 -21.34
CA ARG A 234 17.10 -27.70 -22.62
C ARG A 234 15.81 -27.98 -23.38
N CYS A 235 14.78 -28.48 -22.70
CA CYS A 235 13.47 -28.70 -23.32
C CYS A 235 12.84 -27.38 -23.81
N ALA A 236 12.98 -26.29 -23.05
CA ALA A 236 12.52 -24.97 -23.46
C ALA A 236 13.26 -24.45 -24.70
N GLU A 237 14.57 -24.65 -24.81
CA GLU A 237 15.32 -24.28 -26.03
C GLU A 237 14.88 -25.11 -27.25
N GLN A 238 14.75 -26.43 -27.10
CA GLN A 238 14.28 -27.28 -28.20
C GLN A 238 12.83 -27.02 -28.61
N PHE A 239 11.98 -26.59 -27.68
CA PHE A 239 10.64 -26.10 -27.99
C PHE A 239 10.70 -24.81 -28.82
N LYS A 240 11.57 -23.84 -28.47
CA LYS A 240 11.77 -22.62 -29.27
C LYS A 240 12.27 -22.92 -30.68
N GLU A 241 13.03 -23.98 -30.85
CA GLU A 241 13.52 -24.47 -32.15
C GLU A 241 12.46 -25.28 -32.93
N GLY A 242 11.31 -25.58 -32.33
CA GLY A 242 10.23 -26.35 -32.95
C GLY A 242 10.45 -27.87 -32.96
N VAL A 243 11.41 -28.37 -32.18
CA VAL A 243 11.75 -29.81 -32.09
C VAL A 243 10.81 -30.53 -31.13
N LEU A 244 10.37 -29.87 -30.05
CA LEU A 244 9.44 -30.41 -29.06
C LEU A 244 8.06 -29.74 -29.16
N GLY A 245 7.01 -30.53 -28.89
CA GLY A 245 5.62 -30.04 -28.78
C GLY A 245 5.28 -29.47 -27.40
N LEU A 246 4.12 -28.83 -27.29
CA LEU A 246 3.63 -28.25 -26.03
C LEU A 246 3.40 -29.32 -24.95
N GLU A 247 2.95 -30.50 -25.36
CA GLU A 247 2.68 -31.63 -24.49
C GLU A 247 3.96 -32.16 -23.82
N HIS A 248 5.12 -32.05 -24.51
CA HIS A 248 6.42 -32.42 -23.95
C HIS A 248 6.85 -31.43 -22.85
N LEU A 249 6.61 -30.13 -23.04
CA LEU A 249 6.89 -29.13 -22.01
C LEU A 249 6.02 -29.39 -20.77
N ALA A 250 4.72 -29.63 -20.97
CA ALA A 250 3.81 -29.93 -19.86
C ALA A 250 4.24 -31.18 -19.07
N ALA A 251 4.70 -32.24 -19.75
CA ALA A 251 5.20 -33.44 -19.10
C ALA A 251 6.48 -33.19 -18.29
N VAL A 252 7.43 -32.42 -18.84
CA VAL A 252 8.68 -32.06 -18.16
C VAL A 252 8.43 -31.14 -16.96
N ASP A 253 7.54 -30.16 -17.10
CA ASP A 253 7.18 -29.26 -16.00
C ASP A 253 6.52 -30.04 -14.85
N GLY A 254 5.56 -30.91 -15.16
CA GLY A 254 4.92 -31.79 -14.17
C GLY A 254 5.90 -32.71 -13.46
N LEU A 255 6.85 -33.33 -14.19
CA LEU A 255 7.91 -34.14 -13.58
C LEU A 255 8.75 -33.33 -12.60
N CYS A 256 9.22 -32.15 -13.02
CA CYS A 256 10.07 -31.33 -12.18
C CYS A 256 9.34 -30.78 -10.95
N GLU A 257 8.03 -30.51 -11.04
CA GLU A 257 7.20 -30.15 -9.88
C GLU A 257 7.11 -31.31 -8.88
N ILE A 258 6.89 -32.54 -9.35
CA ILE A 258 6.89 -33.75 -8.52
C ILE A 258 8.25 -33.92 -7.83
N VAL A 259 9.36 -33.74 -8.56
CA VAL A 259 10.71 -33.83 -7.98
C VAL A 259 10.94 -32.75 -6.93
N ALA A 260 10.59 -31.49 -7.21
CA ALA A 260 10.74 -30.39 -6.26
C ALA A 260 9.97 -30.65 -4.95
N ARG A 261 8.75 -31.18 -5.05
CA ARG A 261 7.96 -31.60 -3.88
C ARG A 261 8.57 -32.77 -3.13
N GLY A 262 9.05 -33.79 -3.85
CA GLY A 262 9.74 -34.94 -3.26
C GLY A 262 11.03 -34.56 -2.53
N MET A 263 11.66 -33.45 -2.94
CA MET A 263 12.81 -32.83 -2.27
C MET A 263 12.45 -32.00 -1.03
N GLY A 264 11.16 -31.84 -0.71
CA GLY A 264 10.69 -30.99 0.37
C GLY A 264 10.86 -29.49 0.08
N ALA A 265 10.95 -29.08 -1.19
CA ALA A 265 10.93 -27.66 -1.54
C ALA A 265 9.60 -27.06 -1.05
N ALA A 266 9.68 -25.98 -0.27
CA ALA A 266 8.50 -25.25 0.18
C ALA A 266 7.69 -24.82 -1.05
N GLU A 267 6.39 -25.08 -1.05
CA GLU A 267 5.52 -24.53 -2.10
C GLU A 267 5.62 -23.01 -2.04
N GLY A 268 5.87 -22.39 -3.20
CA GLY A 268 5.85 -20.94 -3.30
C GLY A 268 4.47 -20.40 -2.90
N PRO A 269 4.39 -19.11 -2.51
CA PRO A 269 3.12 -18.55 -2.06
C PRO A 269 2.07 -18.61 -3.17
N ARG A 270 0.85 -19.01 -2.82
CA ARG A 270 -0.27 -19.04 -3.76
C ARG A 270 -0.67 -17.62 -4.13
N ARG A 271 -1.02 -17.38 -5.38
CA ARG A 271 -1.48 -16.06 -5.83
C ARG A 271 -2.99 -15.97 -5.63
N TYR A 272 -3.42 -15.01 -4.81
CA TYR A 272 -4.82 -14.65 -4.59
C TYR A 272 -5.16 -13.47 -5.49
N HIS A 273 -6.14 -13.64 -6.38
CA HIS A 273 -6.64 -12.58 -7.23
C HIS A 273 -7.66 -11.75 -6.44
N ILE A 274 -7.38 -10.46 -6.31
CA ILE A 274 -8.19 -9.52 -5.54
C ILE A 274 -8.96 -8.58 -6.46
N ASN A 275 -10.22 -8.32 -6.13
CA ASN A 275 -11.09 -7.39 -6.86
C ASN A 275 -10.76 -5.94 -6.49
N LEU A 276 -9.59 -5.48 -6.91
CA LEU A 276 -9.00 -4.19 -6.55
C LEU A 276 -8.06 -3.69 -7.65
N SER A 277 -7.72 -2.40 -7.61
CA SER A 277 -6.53 -1.86 -8.27
C SER A 277 -5.59 -1.23 -7.23
N VAL A 278 -4.35 -1.73 -7.19
CA VAL A 278 -3.26 -1.23 -6.32
C VAL A 278 -2.90 0.21 -6.69
N PHE A 279 -2.82 0.53 -7.99
CA PHE A 279 -2.51 1.89 -8.45
C PHE A 279 -3.58 2.92 -8.08
N THR A 280 -4.83 2.48 -7.94
CA THR A 280 -5.95 3.36 -7.56
C THR A 280 -6.09 3.47 -6.04
N SER A 281 -5.93 2.38 -5.30
CA SER A 281 -6.29 2.34 -3.88
C SER A 281 -5.09 2.21 -2.91
N LEU A 282 -3.92 1.82 -3.42
CA LEU A 282 -2.66 1.66 -2.67
C LEU A 282 -1.46 2.35 -3.36
N PRO A 283 -1.56 3.64 -3.76
CA PRO A 283 -0.51 4.30 -4.52
C PRO A 283 0.82 4.40 -3.76
N ASP A 284 0.81 4.66 -2.44
CA ASP A 284 2.04 4.72 -1.65
C ASP A 284 2.76 3.36 -1.57
N MET A 285 2.04 2.24 -1.62
CA MET A 285 2.66 0.91 -1.64
C MET A 285 3.46 0.72 -2.93
N TRP A 286 2.87 1.07 -4.07
CA TRP A 286 3.55 0.99 -5.36
C TRP A 286 4.69 2.01 -5.50
N ALA A 287 4.48 3.26 -5.06
CA ALA A 287 5.39 4.36 -5.35
C ALA A 287 6.58 4.49 -4.38
N ILE A 288 6.38 4.12 -3.10
CA ILE A 288 7.38 4.31 -2.03
C ILE A 288 7.52 3.09 -1.12
N GLU A 289 7.03 1.92 -1.55
CA GLU A 289 7.14 0.65 -0.80
C GLU A 289 6.50 0.71 0.60
N GLN A 290 5.49 1.59 0.78
CA GLN A 290 4.76 1.70 2.03
C GLN A 290 3.97 0.41 2.32
N LEU A 291 4.24 -0.22 3.45
CA LEU A 291 3.46 -1.35 3.97
C LEU A 291 2.20 -0.88 4.71
N PHE A 292 1.16 -1.69 4.62
CA PHE A 292 -0.10 -1.52 5.33
C PHE A 292 -0.49 -2.85 5.99
N PRO A 293 -1.12 -2.84 7.17
CA PRO A 293 -1.70 -4.05 7.72
C PRO A 293 -2.82 -4.54 6.82
N ILE A 294 -2.69 -5.77 6.32
CA ILE A 294 -3.72 -6.44 5.51
C ILE A 294 -4.02 -7.76 6.20
N ILE A 295 -5.28 -7.99 6.55
CA ILE A 295 -5.74 -9.23 7.17
C ILE A 295 -7.08 -9.68 6.57
N PRO A 296 -7.38 -10.99 6.58
CA PRO A 296 -8.76 -11.46 6.42
C PRO A 296 -9.64 -10.80 7.48
N ILE A 297 -10.87 -10.38 7.11
CA ILE A 297 -11.84 -9.81 8.08
C ILE A 297 -12.95 -10.80 8.44
N GLN A 298 -12.75 -12.07 8.07
CA GLN A 298 -13.65 -13.19 8.29
C GLN A 298 -12.79 -14.43 8.61
N ARG A 299 -13.44 -15.48 9.14
CA ARG A 299 -12.79 -16.75 9.49
C ARG A 299 -11.62 -16.61 10.48
N LEU A 300 -11.58 -15.54 11.27
CA LEU A 300 -10.50 -15.26 12.24
C LEU A 300 -10.33 -16.33 13.35
N GLN A 301 -11.30 -17.22 13.52
CA GLN A 301 -11.24 -18.36 14.45
C GLN A 301 -10.72 -19.64 13.79
N GLU A 302 -10.47 -19.62 12.48
CA GLU A 302 -9.87 -20.70 11.72
C GLU A 302 -8.40 -20.35 11.47
N ARG A 303 -7.51 -21.33 11.64
CA ARG A 303 -6.08 -21.12 11.37
C ARG A 303 -5.86 -21.03 9.85
N PRO A 304 -5.21 -19.97 9.33
CA PRO A 304 -4.79 -19.93 7.94
C PRO A 304 -3.85 -21.09 7.61
N ALA A 305 -3.97 -21.68 6.42
CA ALA A 305 -3.24 -22.89 6.04
C ALA A 305 -2.27 -22.68 4.86
N VAL A 306 -2.31 -21.50 4.24
CA VAL A 306 -1.58 -21.22 2.99
C VAL A 306 -0.91 -19.87 3.03
N ASP A 307 0.37 -19.84 2.66
CA ASP A 307 1.06 -18.61 2.32
C ASP A 307 0.57 -18.07 0.97
N GLY A 308 0.19 -16.79 0.93
CA GLY A 308 -0.29 -16.17 -0.29
C GLY A 308 0.24 -14.77 -0.56
N VAL A 309 0.28 -14.42 -1.84
CA VAL A 309 0.51 -13.06 -2.34
C VAL A 309 -0.76 -12.56 -3.01
N LEU A 310 -0.98 -11.24 -2.99
CA LEU A 310 -2.19 -10.65 -3.59
C LEU A 310 -1.86 -10.09 -4.97
N SER A 311 -2.66 -10.41 -5.96
CA SER A 311 -2.54 -9.88 -7.33
C SER A 311 -3.83 -9.18 -7.68
N ASP A 312 -3.73 -7.93 -8.12
CA ASP A 312 -4.89 -7.09 -8.44
C ASP A 312 -5.47 -7.41 -9.83
N LEU A 313 -6.46 -6.64 -10.27
CA LEU A 313 -7.13 -6.84 -11.57
C LEU A 313 -6.41 -6.22 -12.76
N THR A 314 -5.33 -5.47 -12.52
CA THR A 314 -4.65 -4.77 -13.59
C THR A 314 -3.84 -5.74 -14.45
N CYS A 315 -3.57 -5.35 -15.68
CA CYS A 315 -2.72 -6.13 -16.58
C CYS A 315 -1.22 -5.87 -16.34
N ASP A 316 -0.90 -5.02 -15.36
CA ASP A 316 0.47 -4.63 -15.03
C ASP A 316 1.01 -5.59 -13.97
N SER A 317 2.24 -6.08 -14.16
CA SER A 317 2.89 -7.00 -13.22
C SER A 317 3.20 -6.37 -11.86
N ASP A 318 3.23 -5.04 -11.79
CA ASP A 318 3.41 -4.28 -10.55
C ASP A 318 2.10 -4.17 -9.74
N GLY A 319 0.97 -4.60 -10.32
CA GLY A 319 -0.34 -4.72 -9.66
C GLY A 319 -0.41 -5.88 -8.67
N LYS A 320 0.50 -5.92 -7.71
CA LYS A 320 0.60 -7.00 -6.70
C LYS A 320 1.02 -6.47 -5.34
N VAL A 321 0.69 -7.24 -4.31
CA VAL A 321 1.19 -7.09 -2.95
C VAL A 321 1.95 -8.36 -2.59
N ASP A 322 3.27 -8.26 -2.57
CA ASP A 322 4.21 -9.36 -2.29
C ASP A 322 5.26 -8.99 -1.23
N GLN A 323 5.06 -7.86 -0.54
CA GLN A 323 5.80 -7.47 0.65
C GLN A 323 4.81 -7.13 1.76
N PHE A 324 5.06 -7.70 2.94
CA PHE A 324 4.19 -7.58 4.09
C PHE A 324 4.99 -7.22 5.35
N ILE A 325 4.25 -6.80 6.38
CA ILE A 325 4.80 -6.46 7.70
C ILE A 325 5.70 -7.59 8.21
N GLY A 326 6.81 -7.23 8.86
CA GLY A 326 7.81 -8.19 9.35
C GLY A 326 8.80 -8.67 8.28
N GLY A 327 8.85 -8.03 7.10
CA GLY A 327 9.77 -8.41 6.03
C GLY A 327 9.38 -9.70 5.30
N ARG A 328 8.10 -10.07 5.39
CA ARG A 328 7.56 -11.29 4.80
C ARG A 328 7.25 -11.09 3.33
N SER A 329 7.43 -12.15 2.53
CA SER A 329 7.07 -12.18 1.11
C SER A 329 5.70 -12.82 0.84
N SER A 330 4.99 -13.23 1.89
CA SER A 330 3.66 -13.83 1.83
C SER A 330 2.86 -13.48 3.08
N LEU A 331 1.54 -13.67 2.98
CA LEU A 331 0.59 -13.52 4.07
C LEU A 331 -0.08 -14.87 4.34
N PRO A 332 -0.22 -15.30 5.61
CA PRO A 332 -1.00 -16.48 5.94
C PRO A 332 -2.49 -16.24 5.63
N LEU A 333 -3.05 -17.03 4.72
CA LEU A 333 -4.42 -16.94 4.22
C LEU A 333 -5.14 -18.30 4.30
N HIS A 334 -6.47 -18.23 4.33
CA HIS A 334 -7.32 -19.41 4.29
C HIS A 334 -7.42 -19.95 2.86
N GLU A 335 -7.45 -21.26 2.70
CA GLU A 335 -7.65 -21.88 1.40
C GLU A 335 -8.98 -21.45 0.77
N LEU A 336 -8.93 -21.22 -0.55
CA LEU A 336 -10.10 -20.99 -1.39
C LEU A 336 -10.36 -22.23 -2.27
N PRO A 337 -11.63 -22.54 -2.55
CA PRO A 337 -12.01 -23.53 -3.55
C PRO A 337 -11.36 -23.26 -4.92
N ALA A 338 -11.00 -24.33 -5.63
CA ALA A 338 -10.30 -24.24 -6.92
C ALA A 338 -11.10 -23.52 -8.02
N HIS A 339 -12.43 -23.49 -7.90
CA HIS A 339 -13.33 -22.78 -8.80
C HIS A 339 -13.57 -21.32 -8.39
N GLY A 340 -12.85 -20.80 -7.39
CA GLY A 340 -13.09 -19.49 -6.81
C GLY A 340 -14.16 -19.52 -5.72
N THR A 341 -14.23 -18.45 -4.94
CA THR A 341 -15.25 -18.28 -3.90
C THR A 341 -15.72 -16.85 -3.86
N ARG A 342 -16.94 -16.67 -3.34
CA ARG A 342 -17.45 -15.34 -3.00
C ARG A 342 -17.43 -15.16 -1.51
N GLY A 343 -17.20 -13.92 -1.11
CA GLY A 343 -17.33 -13.51 0.28
C GLY A 343 -16.14 -13.86 1.14
N TYR A 344 -14.95 -14.03 0.56
CA TYR A 344 -13.68 -14.00 1.29
C TYR A 344 -13.06 -12.60 1.17
N TYR A 345 -13.29 -11.79 2.20
CA TYR A 345 -12.87 -10.39 2.22
C TYR A 345 -11.62 -10.18 3.06
N LEU A 346 -10.76 -9.29 2.56
CA LEU A 346 -9.62 -8.74 3.29
C LEU A 346 -9.87 -7.26 3.60
N GLY A 347 -9.31 -6.81 4.71
CA GLY A 347 -9.26 -5.41 5.11
C GLY A 347 -7.82 -4.93 5.08
N MET A 348 -7.57 -3.82 4.39
CA MET A 348 -6.35 -3.03 4.54
C MET A 348 -6.61 -1.86 5.47
N PHE A 349 -5.79 -1.77 6.51
CA PHE A 349 -5.90 -0.76 7.56
C PHE A 349 -4.84 0.34 7.37
N LEU A 350 -5.01 1.44 8.11
CA LEU A 350 -4.09 2.59 8.12
C LEU A 350 -3.96 3.33 6.76
N GLY A 351 -4.87 3.08 5.82
CA GLY A 351 -4.91 3.67 4.48
C GLY A 351 -5.56 5.06 4.39
N GLY A 352 -5.98 5.67 5.50
CA GLY A 352 -6.76 6.91 5.46
C GLY A 352 -5.95 8.18 5.14
N ALA A 353 -4.62 8.10 5.14
CA ALA A 353 -3.75 9.20 4.74
C ALA A 353 -3.27 8.98 3.30
N TYR A 354 -3.34 10.02 2.48
CA TYR A 354 -2.81 10.10 1.10
C TYR A 354 -3.46 9.19 0.04
N GLN A 355 -3.86 7.96 0.37
CA GLN A 355 -4.27 6.94 -0.61
C GLN A 355 -5.40 7.41 -1.53
N GLU A 356 -6.51 7.90 -0.97
CA GLU A 356 -7.65 8.39 -1.76
C GLU A 356 -7.29 9.57 -2.67
N ALA A 357 -6.36 10.43 -2.24
CA ALA A 357 -6.01 11.66 -2.96
C ALA A 357 -4.97 11.42 -4.07
N LEU A 358 -4.16 10.38 -3.95
CA LEU A 358 -3.09 10.05 -4.90
C LEU A 358 -3.49 8.99 -5.93
N GLY A 359 -4.59 8.28 -5.70
CA GLY A 359 -5.08 7.20 -6.55
C GLY A 359 -5.23 7.61 -8.03
N GLY A 360 -4.66 6.79 -8.91
CA GLY A 360 -4.77 6.95 -10.36
C GLY A 360 -5.94 6.17 -10.98
N LEU A 361 -6.12 6.33 -12.30
CA LEU A 361 -7.09 5.58 -13.12
C LEU A 361 -6.37 4.55 -14.01
N HIS A 362 -5.39 3.81 -13.45
CA HIS A 362 -4.67 2.78 -14.20
C HIS A 362 -5.67 1.72 -14.69
N ASN A 363 -5.56 1.30 -15.96
CA ASN A 363 -6.56 0.45 -16.62
C ASN A 363 -8.02 0.93 -16.53
N LEU A 364 -8.24 2.23 -16.30
CA LEU A 364 -9.56 2.83 -16.11
C LEU A 364 -10.32 2.27 -14.89
N PHE A 365 -9.62 1.74 -13.89
CA PHE A 365 -10.21 1.44 -12.59
C PHE A 365 -10.43 2.75 -11.82
N GLY A 366 -11.68 2.99 -11.40
CA GLY A 366 -12.08 4.15 -10.59
C GLY A 366 -11.91 3.89 -9.09
N GLY A 367 -12.04 4.94 -8.26
CA GLY A 367 -12.01 4.78 -6.80
C GLY A 367 -13.09 3.82 -6.28
N PRO A 368 -12.89 3.19 -5.10
CA PRO A 368 -13.86 2.29 -4.50
C PRO A 368 -15.13 3.02 -4.07
N SER A 369 -16.18 2.25 -3.77
CA SER A 369 -17.36 2.80 -3.08
C SER A 369 -16.99 3.24 -1.67
N VAL A 370 -17.59 4.33 -1.19
CA VAL A 370 -17.30 4.90 0.13
C VAL A 370 -18.53 4.77 1.02
N VAL A 371 -18.35 4.10 2.15
CA VAL A 371 -19.33 3.99 3.22
C VAL A 371 -18.81 4.70 4.46
N ARG A 372 -19.61 5.61 5.02
CA ARG A 372 -19.33 6.25 6.30
C ARG A 372 -20.19 5.60 7.37
N VAL A 373 -19.53 5.07 8.38
CA VAL A 373 -20.15 4.52 9.58
C VAL A 373 -19.93 5.45 10.76
N SER A 374 -20.85 5.44 11.71
CA SER A 374 -20.73 6.18 12.97
C SER A 374 -21.26 5.31 14.10
N GLN A 375 -20.66 5.42 15.27
CA GLN A 375 -21.16 4.73 16.46
C GLN A 375 -22.60 5.17 16.75
N SER A 376 -23.44 4.22 17.15
CA SER A 376 -24.84 4.47 17.46
C SER A 376 -25.26 3.63 18.66
N ASP A 377 -26.15 4.15 19.50
CA ASP A 377 -26.71 3.42 20.65
C ASP A 377 -27.78 2.37 20.24
N GLY A 378 -27.99 2.17 18.93
CA GLY A 378 -28.90 1.17 18.39
C GLY A 378 -28.41 -0.27 18.59
N PRO A 379 -29.26 -1.27 18.24
CA PRO A 379 -28.97 -2.69 18.50
C PRO A 379 -27.74 -3.23 17.76
N HIS A 380 -27.30 -2.55 16.70
CA HIS A 380 -26.11 -2.92 15.92
C HIS A 380 -24.87 -2.12 16.31
N CYS A 381 -24.94 -1.22 17.29
CA CYS A 381 -23.84 -0.35 17.76
C CYS A 381 -23.24 0.62 16.70
N PHE A 382 -23.73 0.61 15.47
CA PHE A 382 -23.33 1.53 14.40
C PHE A 382 -24.52 1.97 13.53
N ALA A 383 -24.35 3.08 12.83
CA ALA A 383 -25.24 3.58 11.80
C ALA A 383 -24.44 3.93 10.54
N VAL A 384 -24.94 3.52 9.37
CA VAL A 384 -24.42 3.98 8.07
C VAL A 384 -24.98 5.37 7.81
N THR A 385 -24.12 6.39 7.89
CA THR A 385 -24.50 7.80 7.71
C THR A 385 -24.35 8.26 6.26
N ARG A 386 -23.55 7.55 5.46
CA ARG A 386 -23.42 7.79 4.02
C ARG A 386 -23.02 6.49 3.32
N ALA A 387 -23.62 6.24 2.17
CA ALA A 387 -23.15 5.27 1.20
C ALA A 387 -23.11 5.96 -0.16
N ALA A 388 -21.93 6.01 -0.78
CA ALA A 388 -21.73 6.61 -2.09
C ALA A 388 -21.02 5.59 -2.98
N PRO A 389 -21.58 5.24 -4.15
CA PRO A 389 -20.89 4.37 -5.09
C PRO A 389 -19.62 5.06 -5.61
N GLY A 390 -18.62 4.25 -5.97
CA GLY A 390 -17.48 4.73 -6.72
C GLY A 390 -17.86 5.15 -8.15
N PRO A 391 -16.92 5.73 -8.91
CA PRO A 391 -17.17 6.16 -10.28
C PRO A 391 -17.62 5.00 -11.17
N SER A 392 -18.65 5.23 -11.99
CA SER A 392 -19.06 4.28 -13.03
C SER A 392 -18.05 4.25 -14.19
N CYS A 393 -18.12 3.24 -15.05
CA CYS A 393 -17.38 3.20 -16.31
C CYS A 393 -17.59 4.50 -17.13
N ALA A 394 -18.83 5.02 -17.16
CA ALA A 394 -19.12 6.30 -17.82
C ALA A 394 -18.39 7.48 -17.15
N ASP A 395 -18.32 7.54 -15.82
CA ASP A 395 -17.60 8.60 -15.11
C ASP A 395 -16.10 8.56 -15.41
N VAL A 396 -15.51 7.37 -15.43
CA VAL A 396 -14.09 7.19 -15.76
C VAL A 396 -13.81 7.59 -17.22
N LEU A 397 -14.68 7.21 -18.16
CA LEU A 397 -14.59 7.65 -19.55
C LEU A 397 -14.67 9.18 -19.67
N ARG A 398 -15.56 9.85 -18.91
CA ARG A 398 -15.62 11.32 -18.89
C ARG A 398 -14.34 11.94 -18.33
N ALA A 399 -13.74 11.34 -17.30
CA ALA A 399 -12.44 11.79 -16.77
C ALA A 399 -11.34 11.74 -17.85
N MET A 400 -11.42 10.76 -18.76
CA MET A 400 -10.57 10.60 -19.93
C MET A 400 -10.96 11.46 -21.15
N GLN A 401 -11.87 12.43 -20.98
CA GLN A 401 -12.34 13.34 -22.03
C GLN A 401 -13.14 12.64 -23.15
N HIS A 402 -13.82 11.54 -22.84
CA HIS A 402 -14.80 10.94 -23.74
C HIS A 402 -16.23 11.37 -23.43
N GLU A 403 -17.15 11.10 -24.37
CA GLU A 403 -18.60 11.36 -24.27
C GLU A 403 -19.35 10.02 -24.20
N PRO A 404 -19.55 9.43 -22.99
CA PRO A 404 -20.12 8.10 -22.85
C PRO A 404 -21.51 7.96 -23.45
N GLU A 405 -22.31 9.02 -23.41
CA GLU A 405 -23.67 9.05 -23.96
C GLU A 405 -23.65 8.86 -25.49
N VAL A 406 -22.68 9.48 -26.18
CA VAL A 406 -22.49 9.32 -27.62
C VAL A 406 -21.97 7.92 -27.94
N MET A 407 -21.00 7.43 -27.15
CA MET A 407 -20.46 6.07 -27.30
C MET A 407 -21.54 5.01 -27.14
N PHE A 408 -22.41 5.16 -26.14
CA PHE A 408 -23.53 4.27 -25.88
C PHE A 408 -24.51 4.24 -27.06
N GLU A 409 -24.92 5.40 -27.60
CA GLU A 409 -25.83 5.44 -28.75
C GLU A 409 -25.22 4.82 -30.01
N VAL A 410 -23.92 5.04 -30.26
CA VAL A 410 -23.21 4.40 -31.38
C VAL A 410 -23.15 2.89 -31.21
N LEU A 411 -22.87 2.39 -30.01
CA LEU A 411 -22.84 0.94 -29.73
C LEU A 411 -24.23 0.33 -29.86
N LYS A 412 -25.24 0.98 -29.31
CA LYS A 412 -26.65 0.56 -29.40
C LYS A 412 -27.12 0.47 -30.85
N GLN A 413 -26.78 1.42 -31.72
CA GLN A 413 -27.10 1.35 -33.15
C GLN A 413 -26.44 0.16 -33.88
N ARG A 414 -25.31 -0.34 -33.38
CA ARG A 414 -24.62 -1.52 -33.93
C ARG A 414 -25.19 -2.84 -33.43
N THR A 415 -25.90 -2.83 -32.31
CA THR A 415 -26.63 -4.01 -31.86
C THR A 415 -27.85 -4.21 -32.75
N THR A 416 -28.03 -5.41 -33.30
CA THR A 416 -29.12 -5.75 -34.22
C THR A 416 -30.45 -5.86 -33.47
N ASP A 417 -31.03 -4.72 -33.07
CA ASP A 417 -32.36 -4.59 -32.42
C ASP A 417 -32.68 -5.60 -31.29
N ASP A 418 -31.65 -6.10 -30.60
CA ASP A 418 -31.83 -6.94 -29.42
C ASP A 418 -31.85 -6.08 -28.16
N GLY A 419 -33.05 -5.93 -27.58
CA GLY A 419 -33.27 -5.17 -26.35
C GLY A 419 -32.46 -5.70 -25.16
N ALA A 420 -32.10 -6.99 -25.15
CA ALA A 420 -31.27 -7.56 -24.09
C ALA A 420 -29.83 -7.05 -24.15
N THR A 421 -29.21 -7.04 -25.34
CA THR A 421 -27.86 -6.52 -25.55
C THR A 421 -27.76 -5.02 -25.24
N ALA A 422 -28.75 -4.23 -25.66
CA ALA A 422 -28.79 -2.79 -25.35
C ALA A 422 -28.89 -2.52 -23.83
N ALA A 423 -29.67 -3.33 -23.10
CA ALA A 423 -29.76 -3.25 -21.65
C ALA A 423 -28.46 -3.66 -20.95
N ALA A 424 -27.76 -4.68 -21.46
CA ALA A 424 -26.45 -5.08 -20.94
C ALA A 424 -25.40 -3.98 -21.14
N LEU A 425 -25.38 -3.32 -22.30
CA LEU A 425 -24.52 -2.16 -22.56
C LEU A 425 -24.81 -1.02 -21.59
N ALA A 426 -26.09 -0.70 -21.35
CA ALA A 426 -26.46 0.36 -20.42
C ALA A 426 -26.00 0.05 -18.99
N ARG A 427 -26.13 -1.21 -18.55
CA ARG A 427 -25.61 -1.66 -17.26
C ARG A 427 -24.09 -1.53 -17.18
N ALA A 428 -23.36 -1.92 -18.23
CA ALA A 428 -21.90 -1.84 -18.26
C ALA A 428 -21.37 -0.38 -18.17
N PHE A 429 -22.06 0.58 -18.79
CA PHE A 429 -21.70 2.00 -18.67
C PHE A 429 -22.01 2.55 -17.27
N GLY A 430 -23.08 2.08 -16.63
CA GLY A 430 -23.51 2.52 -15.30
C GLY A 430 -22.86 1.76 -14.13
N SER A 431 -22.22 0.62 -14.37
CA SER A 431 -21.53 -0.16 -13.34
C SER A 431 -20.17 0.45 -13.01
N MET A 432 -19.67 0.15 -11.81
CA MET A 432 -18.26 0.41 -11.49
C MET A 432 -17.36 -0.47 -12.36
N PRO A 433 -16.13 -0.02 -12.68
CA PRO A 433 -15.20 -0.75 -13.53
C PRO A 433 -14.49 -1.89 -12.78
N TYR A 434 -15.18 -2.61 -11.88
CA TYR A 434 -14.65 -3.74 -11.11
C TYR A 434 -15.42 -5.00 -11.44
N LEU A 435 -14.88 -6.17 -11.08
CA LEU A 435 -15.58 -7.44 -11.35
C LEU A 435 -16.86 -7.51 -10.54
N SER A 436 -17.97 -7.82 -11.21
CA SER A 436 -19.23 -8.21 -10.59
C SER A 436 -19.49 -9.67 -10.89
N PHE A 437 -19.68 -10.48 -9.87
CA PHE A 437 -20.18 -11.85 -10.05
C PHE A 437 -21.69 -11.84 -9.81
N ASP A 438 -22.48 -12.46 -10.68
CA ASP A 438 -23.94 -12.51 -10.49
C ASP A 438 -24.31 -13.50 -9.36
N ALA A 439 -25.48 -13.31 -8.75
CA ALA A 439 -25.96 -14.18 -7.67
C ALA A 439 -26.21 -15.64 -8.13
N GLU A 440 -26.54 -15.84 -9.42
CA GLU A 440 -26.71 -17.17 -10.02
C GLU A 440 -25.37 -17.86 -10.32
N GLU A 441 -24.36 -17.10 -10.77
CA GLU A 441 -22.97 -17.61 -10.90
C GLU A 441 -22.37 -17.95 -9.53
N ALA A 442 -22.69 -17.16 -8.50
CA ALA A 442 -22.33 -17.44 -7.11
C ALA A 442 -22.95 -18.73 -6.57
N ALA A 443 -24.20 -19.02 -6.93
CA ALA A 443 -24.89 -20.25 -6.55
C ALA A 443 -24.32 -21.47 -7.31
N ALA A 444 -23.91 -21.29 -8.57
CA ALA A 444 -23.21 -22.33 -9.32
C ALA A 444 -21.80 -22.63 -8.76
N MET A 445 -21.11 -21.62 -8.24
CA MET A 445 -19.81 -21.77 -7.57
C MET A 445 -19.91 -22.36 -6.16
N SER A 446 -20.97 -22.09 -5.41
CA SER A 446 -21.17 -22.62 -4.05
C SER A 446 -21.95 -23.94 -4.00
N GLY A 447 -22.76 -24.25 -5.01
CA GLY A 447 -23.63 -25.43 -5.05
C GLY A 447 -22.94 -26.77 -5.26
N ALA A 448 -21.65 -26.76 -5.65
CA ALA A 448 -20.86 -27.97 -5.86
C ALA A 448 -20.42 -28.65 -4.54
N GLU A 449 -20.52 -27.97 -3.39
CA GLU A 449 -20.04 -28.49 -2.10
C GLU A 449 -21.08 -29.32 -1.31
N SER A 450 -22.35 -29.42 -1.76
CA SER A 450 -23.38 -30.16 -0.99
C SER A 450 -23.48 -31.66 -1.27
N SER A 451 -22.66 -32.22 -2.17
CA SER A 451 -22.72 -33.64 -2.52
C SER A 451 -21.35 -34.31 -2.51
N GLY A 452 -20.76 -34.53 -1.33
CA GLY A 452 -19.58 -35.37 -1.25
C GLY A 452 -18.88 -35.41 0.10
N MET A 453 -19.20 -36.44 0.88
CA MET A 453 -18.36 -37.06 1.91
C MET A 453 -18.17 -36.36 3.26
N SER A 454 -18.94 -36.88 4.22
CA SER A 454 -18.53 -37.12 5.60
C SER A 454 -17.31 -38.06 5.67
N SER A 455 -16.29 -37.70 6.44
CA SER A 455 -15.53 -38.69 7.24
C SER A 455 -14.70 -38.00 8.31
N ASP A 456 -14.96 -38.37 9.56
CA ASP A 456 -14.10 -38.13 10.72
C ASP A 456 -12.70 -38.73 10.52
N SER A 457 -11.65 -37.97 10.83
CA SER A 457 -10.40 -38.55 11.33
C SER A 457 -9.58 -37.51 12.09
N GLU A 458 -9.49 -37.71 13.41
CA GLU A 458 -8.52 -37.05 14.27
C GLU A 458 -7.09 -37.50 13.89
N GLY A 459 -6.18 -36.54 13.71
CA GLY A 459 -4.78 -36.78 13.41
C GLY A 459 -3.90 -35.69 14.02
N SER A 460 -3.33 -35.98 15.18
CA SER A 460 -2.34 -35.16 15.88
C SER A 460 -1.03 -35.07 15.09
N ALA A 461 -0.54 -33.86 14.84
CA ALA A 461 0.86 -33.62 14.50
C ALA A 461 1.36 -32.36 15.23
N ALA A 462 2.20 -32.58 16.23
CA ALA A 462 2.93 -31.56 16.96
C ALA A 462 4.31 -31.36 16.31
N GLY A 463 4.75 -30.11 16.18
CA GLY A 463 6.16 -29.77 15.95
C GLY A 463 6.38 -28.47 15.17
N ALA A 464 7.12 -27.54 15.80
CA ALA A 464 7.62 -26.25 15.32
C ALA A 464 6.61 -25.08 15.31
N ALA A 465 6.31 -24.55 16.50
CA ALA A 465 5.61 -23.29 16.71
C ALA A 465 6.21 -22.63 17.96
N GLU A 466 7.05 -21.62 17.77
CA GLU A 466 7.34 -20.65 18.84
C GLU A 466 7.18 -19.21 18.31
N ASP A 467 7.50 -18.94 17.03
CA ASP A 467 7.22 -17.64 16.39
C ASP A 467 5.80 -17.50 15.79
N ASP A 468 5.16 -18.60 15.37
CA ASP A 468 3.80 -18.61 14.78
C ASP A 468 2.68 -18.37 15.83
N ASP A 469 2.96 -18.65 17.11
CA ASP A 469 1.94 -18.58 18.17
C ASP A 469 1.62 -17.14 18.59
N GLU A 470 2.60 -16.21 18.52
CA GLU A 470 2.36 -14.79 18.84
C GLU A 470 1.46 -14.10 17.79
N GLU A 471 1.54 -14.51 16.53
CA GLU A 471 0.73 -13.96 15.43
C GLU A 471 -0.71 -14.47 15.46
N TRP A 472 -0.90 -15.74 15.81
CA TRP A 472 -2.23 -16.30 16.06
C TRP A 472 -2.89 -15.66 17.29
N GLU A 473 -2.12 -15.37 18.34
CA GLU A 473 -2.59 -14.59 19.48
C GLU A 473 -2.91 -13.13 19.11
N PHE A 474 -2.13 -12.49 18.23
CA PHE A 474 -2.44 -11.15 17.71
C PHE A 474 -3.76 -11.12 16.93
N MET A 475 -4.00 -12.10 16.05
CA MET A 475 -5.27 -12.21 15.31
C MET A 475 -6.47 -12.51 16.24
N ARG A 476 -6.27 -13.27 17.33
CA ARG A 476 -7.28 -13.45 18.38
C ARG A 476 -7.51 -12.20 19.25
N GLY A 477 -6.46 -11.40 19.49
CA GLY A 477 -6.50 -10.17 20.26
C GLY A 477 -7.34 -9.04 19.62
N LEU A 478 -7.64 -9.13 18.33
CA LEU A 478 -8.52 -8.21 17.60
C LEU A 478 -10.02 -8.54 17.76
N THR A 479 -10.36 -9.65 18.43
CA THR A 479 -11.74 -9.97 18.81
C THR A 479 -12.05 -9.57 20.26
N VAL A 480 -12.31 -8.28 20.49
CA VAL A 480 -13.18 -7.77 21.58
C VAL A 480 -13.99 -6.57 21.09
#